data_AF-A0A502C4F3-F1
#
_entry.id   AF-A0A502C4F3-F1
#
_cell.length_a   1.000
_cell.length_b   1.000
_cell.length_c   1.000
_cell.angle_alpha   90.00
_cell.angle_beta   90.00
_cell.angle_gamma   90.00
#
_symmetry.space_group_name_H-M   'P 1'
#
loop_
_entity.id
_entity.type
_entity.pdbx_description
1 polymer ?
#
loop_
_entity_poly.entity_id
_entity_poly.type
_entity_poly.pdbx_seq_one_letter_code
_entity_poly.pdbx_strand_id
1 'polypeptide(L)'
;MGAGLSVTLLAAIPVQVVYAQSSPACVAAWSATTAYSGGNVASENGTNYVANWWTQGNDPATSSGAIGSGQPWTSQGACGGSTPPTDPPPTEPPGSGGCVAAWTASTAYGSGGIASENGVNYKANWWTQGDDPASHNGAVGTGQPWTSQGACNGTDPGDPGDPGNPPTNPPAQGFLFSPYKDVTINLDWNTDVMRTAVTGTPIPVVGSGSLVSTTVPNLGALTLAFASGECGSESWGGIPAASFASANIQRLVSAGVSYVVSTGGQAGSFTCSTPSGMAQFLSRYASPYLVGVDFDIEGGQTPAQINNLIANAAYAHTLYPNLRFSFTLATLAASDGSYGGLNGVGDMVVRAVKAANLPNYTINLMVMDFGSASPGVCVVSNGQCNMGQSAIQAALNLEHTYGIPASRIELTPMIGMNDVSSEVFTVTDADTVISYAVAQGMAGAHFWSLDRDTPCQGGSGSASPICNSVGGSSPLQYTKRFLHDLGR
;
A
#
# COMPACT_ATOMS: atom_id res chain seq x y z
N MET A 1 -68.89 23.27 68.61
CA MET A 1 -68.66 21.89 68.15
C MET A 1 -68.86 21.88 66.64
N GLY A 2 -67.91 21.56 65.76
CA GLY A 2 -66.46 21.39 65.89
C GLY A 2 -65.84 21.55 64.49
N ALA A 3 -64.65 22.12 64.35
CA ALA A 3 -64.04 22.38 63.04
C ALA A 3 -63.22 21.15 62.57
N GLY A 4 -63.62 20.54 61.45
CA GLY A 4 -62.87 19.45 60.84
C GLY A 4 -61.86 19.98 59.81
N LEU A 5 -60.55 19.96 60.14
CA LEU A 5 -59.51 20.11 59.13
C LEU A 5 -59.39 18.80 58.34
N SER A 6 -59.58 18.88 57.02
CA SER A 6 -59.29 17.77 56.11
C SER A 6 -57.83 17.86 55.67
N VAL A 7 -57.00 16.92 56.14
CA VAL A 7 -55.57 16.85 55.77
C VAL A 7 -55.40 15.85 54.62
N THR A 8 -55.08 16.36 53.44
CA THR A 8 -54.74 15.53 52.27
C THR A 8 -53.32 14.98 52.42
N LEU A 9 -53.21 13.68 52.72
CA LEU A 9 -51.94 12.98 52.81
C LEU A 9 -51.43 12.60 51.41
N LEU A 10 -50.38 13.24 50.91
CA LEU A 10 -49.66 12.74 49.73
C LEU A 10 -48.87 11.50 50.14
N ALA A 11 -49.26 10.33 49.63
CA ALA A 11 -48.47 9.11 49.72
C ALA A 11 -47.31 9.18 48.73
N ALA A 12 -46.08 9.38 49.23
CA ALA A 12 -44.88 9.24 48.42
C ALA A 12 -44.66 7.74 48.10
N ILE A 13 -44.82 7.37 46.82
CA ILE A 13 -44.45 6.03 46.34
C ILE A 13 -42.91 5.95 46.37
N PRO A 14 -42.30 4.95 47.04
CA PRO A 14 -40.87 4.74 46.93
C PRO A 14 -40.54 4.29 45.51
N VAL A 15 -39.90 5.16 44.74
CA VAL A 15 -39.25 4.77 43.48
C VAL A 15 -38.14 3.78 43.83
N GLN A 16 -38.37 2.51 43.53
CA GLN A 16 -37.30 1.51 43.59
C GLN A 16 -36.27 1.91 42.54
N VAL A 17 -35.06 2.25 42.99
CA VAL A 17 -33.92 2.45 42.09
C VAL A 17 -33.62 1.09 41.46
N VAL A 18 -34.04 0.92 40.21
CA VAL A 18 -33.60 -0.21 39.40
C VAL A 18 -32.13 0.03 39.10
N TYR A 19 -31.26 -0.61 39.87
CA TYR A 19 -29.84 -0.69 39.54
C TYR A 19 -29.73 -1.35 38.16
N ALA A 20 -29.30 -0.59 37.16
CA ALA A 20 -28.86 -1.16 35.90
C ALA A 20 -27.62 -2.02 36.21
N GLN A 21 -27.81 -3.33 36.37
CA GLN A 21 -26.68 -4.25 36.41
C GLN A 21 -26.01 -4.18 35.06
N SER A 22 -24.82 -3.58 35.01
CA SER A 22 -23.95 -3.63 33.84
C SER A 22 -23.70 -5.11 33.52
N SER A 23 -24.16 -5.55 32.36
CA SER A 23 -23.84 -6.89 31.89
C SER A 23 -22.31 -7.05 31.80
N PRO A 24 -21.74 -8.19 32.19
CA PRO A 24 -20.30 -8.42 32.05
C PRO A 24 -19.85 -8.20 30.60
N ALA A 25 -18.57 -7.93 30.37
CA ALA A 25 -18.04 -7.89 29.02
C ALA A 25 -18.18 -9.28 28.36
N CYS A 26 -18.40 -9.31 27.04
CA CYS A 26 -18.34 -10.57 26.30
C CYS A 26 -16.90 -11.07 26.26
N VAL A 27 -16.69 -12.36 26.52
CA VAL A 27 -15.37 -12.99 26.35
C VAL A 27 -15.10 -13.30 24.86
N ALA A 28 -13.99 -13.97 24.56
CA ALA A 28 -13.69 -14.41 23.18
C ALA A 28 -14.86 -15.20 22.57
N ALA A 29 -15.14 -14.94 21.28
CA ALA A 29 -16.23 -15.59 20.57
C ALA A 29 -16.05 -17.10 20.50
N TRP A 30 -17.15 -17.85 20.52
CA TRP A 30 -17.13 -19.29 20.30
C TRP A 30 -16.72 -19.65 18.86
N SER A 31 -16.04 -20.79 18.70
CA SER A 31 -15.60 -21.33 17.42
C SER A 31 -15.80 -22.85 17.39
N ALA A 32 -16.46 -23.34 16.33
CA ALA A 32 -16.68 -24.76 16.10
C ALA A 32 -15.37 -25.57 15.99
N THR A 33 -14.26 -24.96 15.57
CA THR A 33 -12.97 -25.65 15.41
C THR A 33 -12.13 -25.65 16.68
N THR A 34 -12.49 -24.87 17.70
CA THR A 34 -11.74 -24.77 18.96
C THR A 34 -12.21 -25.83 19.96
N ALA A 35 -11.26 -26.50 20.61
CA ALA A 35 -11.53 -27.43 21.71
C ALA A 35 -11.51 -26.69 23.05
N TYR A 36 -12.63 -26.71 23.77
CA TYR A 36 -12.83 -26.08 25.06
C TYR A 36 -12.85 -27.15 26.15
N SER A 37 -11.97 -27.04 27.14
CA SER A 37 -11.97 -27.90 28.33
C SER A 37 -12.94 -27.38 29.40
N GLY A 38 -13.30 -28.24 30.35
CA GLY A 38 -14.20 -27.85 31.45
C GLY A 38 -13.70 -26.62 32.20
N GLY A 39 -14.58 -25.62 32.35
CA GLY A 39 -14.27 -24.31 32.92
C GLY A 39 -13.86 -23.22 31.90
N ASN A 40 -13.61 -23.54 30.63
CA ASN A 40 -13.38 -22.51 29.61
C ASN A 40 -14.67 -21.75 29.28
N VAL A 41 -14.55 -20.45 29.00
CA VAL A 41 -15.69 -19.57 28.69
C VAL A 41 -15.58 -19.06 27.25
N ALA A 42 -16.70 -19.03 26.53
CA ALA A 42 -16.82 -18.45 25.19
C ALA A 42 -18.10 -17.59 25.10
N SER A 43 -18.14 -16.62 24.19
CA SER A 43 -19.33 -15.78 23.95
C SER A 43 -19.99 -16.08 22.60
N GLU A 44 -21.31 -16.05 22.56
CA GLU A 44 -22.09 -16.18 21.33
C GLU A 44 -23.41 -15.41 21.48
N ASN A 45 -23.83 -14.70 20.42
CA ASN A 45 -25.08 -13.92 20.38
C ASN A 45 -25.32 -13.01 21.60
N GLY A 46 -24.26 -12.37 22.11
CA GLY A 46 -24.34 -11.47 23.26
C GLY A 46 -24.55 -12.18 24.61
N THR A 47 -24.22 -13.46 24.71
CA THR A 47 -24.28 -14.27 25.94
C THR A 47 -22.94 -14.98 26.17
N ASN A 48 -22.45 -15.01 27.41
CA ASN A 48 -21.29 -15.81 27.79
C ASN A 48 -21.74 -17.23 28.20
N TYR A 49 -20.93 -18.24 27.90
CA TYR A 49 -21.18 -19.66 28.23
C TYR A 49 -19.92 -20.31 28.78
N VAL A 50 -20.04 -21.18 29.79
CA VAL A 50 -18.93 -21.99 30.33
C VAL A 50 -19.07 -23.44 29.87
N ALA A 51 -17.97 -24.04 29.44
CA ALA A 51 -17.88 -25.46 29.09
C ALA A 51 -17.91 -26.32 30.36
N ASN A 52 -18.78 -27.32 30.42
CA ASN A 52 -18.91 -28.21 31.57
C ASN A 52 -17.82 -29.31 31.58
N TRP A 53 -17.31 -29.70 30.41
CA TRP A 53 -16.20 -30.63 30.20
C TRP A 53 -15.61 -30.39 28.79
N TRP A 54 -14.72 -31.27 28.33
CA TRP A 54 -14.12 -31.15 26.99
C TRP A 54 -15.17 -31.20 25.86
N THR A 55 -15.18 -30.18 25.00
CA THR A 55 -16.12 -30.03 23.89
C THR A 55 -15.47 -29.32 22.70
N GLN A 56 -15.79 -29.76 21.48
CA GLN A 56 -15.38 -29.14 20.22
C GLN A 56 -16.55 -29.31 19.23
N GLY A 57 -16.82 -28.31 18.40
CA GLY A 57 -17.92 -28.35 17.40
C GLY A 57 -19.34 -28.20 17.95
N ASN A 58 -19.59 -28.43 19.25
CA ASN A 58 -20.91 -28.22 19.85
C ASN A 58 -21.14 -26.72 20.12
N ASP A 59 -22.07 -26.13 19.37
CA ASP A 59 -22.53 -24.74 19.43
C ASP A 59 -23.19 -24.44 20.80
N PRO A 60 -22.76 -23.41 21.56
CA PRO A 60 -23.28 -23.12 22.89
C PRO A 60 -24.69 -22.50 22.88
N ALA A 61 -25.11 -21.81 21.83
CA ALA A 61 -26.48 -21.32 21.71
C ALA A 61 -27.52 -22.45 21.58
N THR A 62 -27.13 -23.63 21.07
CA THR A 62 -28.01 -24.79 20.83
C THR A 62 -27.70 -26.01 21.70
N SER A 63 -26.48 -26.13 22.22
CA SER A 63 -25.99 -27.26 23.02
C SER A 63 -25.65 -26.86 24.46
N SER A 64 -26.53 -26.06 25.09
CA SER A 64 -26.40 -25.62 26.48
C SER A 64 -27.59 -26.02 27.36
N GLY A 65 -27.35 -26.10 28.66
CA GLY A 65 -28.38 -26.43 29.65
C GLY A 65 -27.95 -26.14 31.08
N ALA A 66 -28.84 -26.38 32.04
CA ALA A 66 -28.51 -26.26 33.46
C ALA A 66 -27.47 -27.31 33.89
N ILE A 67 -26.73 -27.02 34.97
CA ILE A 67 -25.73 -27.95 35.52
C ILE A 67 -26.40 -29.30 35.83
N GLY A 68 -25.85 -30.39 35.26
CA GLY A 68 -26.41 -31.74 35.36
C GLY A 68 -27.35 -32.17 34.21
N SER A 69 -27.63 -31.29 33.23
CA SER A 69 -28.49 -31.61 32.07
C SER A 69 -27.84 -32.51 30.99
N GLY A 70 -26.56 -32.84 31.12
CA GLY A 70 -25.81 -33.58 30.10
C GLY A 70 -25.36 -32.75 28.89
N GLN A 71 -25.60 -31.44 28.88
CA GLN A 71 -25.16 -30.53 27.82
C GLN A 71 -23.71 -30.03 28.02
N PRO A 72 -22.91 -29.88 26.95
CA PRO A 72 -21.51 -29.47 27.06
C PRO A 72 -21.31 -28.03 27.55
N TRP A 73 -22.33 -27.16 27.46
CA TRP A 73 -22.26 -25.76 27.87
C TRP A 73 -23.31 -25.39 28.93
N THR A 74 -22.99 -24.40 29.77
CA THR A 74 -23.92 -23.73 30.69
C THR A 74 -23.85 -22.22 30.48
N SER A 75 -24.99 -21.56 30.24
CA SER A 75 -25.04 -20.10 30.07
C SER A 75 -24.68 -19.35 31.36
N GLN A 76 -23.92 -18.26 31.21
CA GLN A 76 -23.52 -17.31 32.25
C GLN A 76 -24.30 -15.97 32.14
N GLY A 77 -25.25 -15.86 31.20
CA GLY A 77 -26.05 -14.66 30.98
C GLY A 77 -25.48 -13.67 29.94
N ALA A 78 -26.24 -12.61 29.70
CA ALA A 78 -25.98 -11.62 28.65
C ALA A 78 -24.74 -10.76 28.93
N CYS A 79 -24.13 -10.21 27.87
CA CYS A 79 -22.88 -9.45 27.92
C CYS A 79 -22.87 -8.20 27.02
N GLY A 80 -22.21 -7.10 27.46
CA GLY A 80 -21.99 -5.85 26.68
C GLY A 80 -22.26 -4.51 27.40
N GLY A 81 -21.48 -3.45 27.07
CA GLY A 81 -21.63 -2.07 27.58
C GLY A 81 -20.51 -1.08 27.17
N SER A 82 -20.73 0.24 27.30
CA SER A 82 -19.81 1.34 26.88
C SER A 82 -19.44 2.33 28.03
N THR A 83 -18.43 3.19 27.80
CA THR A 83 -17.50 3.86 28.76
C THR A 83 -17.76 5.38 29.01
N PRO A 84 -16.89 6.21 29.68
CA PRO A 84 -15.89 6.06 30.78
C PRO A 84 -16.30 6.99 31.98
N PRO A 85 -15.51 7.93 32.60
CA PRO A 85 -14.10 8.00 33.07
C PRO A 85 -13.89 8.49 34.56
N THR A 86 -12.72 8.23 35.18
CA THR A 86 -11.88 9.18 36.00
C THR A 86 -10.57 8.49 36.48
N ASP A 87 -9.47 9.25 36.57
CA ASP A 87 -8.12 8.86 37.04
C ASP A 87 -7.52 10.06 37.85
N PRO A 88 -6.61 9.92 38.86
CA PRO A 88 -5.14 10.06 38.61
C PRO A 88 -4.22 9.38 39.71
N PRO A 89 -2.88 9.66 39.84
CA PRO A 89 -1.75 8.96 39.19
C PRO A 89 -0.61 8.59 40.21
N PRO A 90 0.67 8.30 39.85
CA PRO A 90 1.25 7.77 38.60
C PRO A 90 2.09 6.47 38.79
N THR A 91 2.13 5.60 37.78
CA THR A 91 3.35 4.85 37.41
C THR A 91 3.37 4.65 35.90
N GLU A 92 4.35 5.22 35.22
CA GLU A 92 4.61 5.10 33.78
C GLU A 92 6.14 4.98 33.56
N PRO A 93 6.64 4.57 32.39
CA PRO A 93 6.83 3.16 32.06
C PRO A 93 8.32 2.82 31.77
N PRO A 94 8.59 1.63 31.21
CA PRO A 94 9.27 1.61 29.91
C PRO A 94 8.30 1.08 28.84
N GLY A 95 8.19 1.66 27.65
CA GLY A 95 9.28 2.23 26.86
C GLY A 95 9.71 1.18 25.84
N SER A 96 9.82 1.55 24.57
CA SER A 96 10.18 0.61 23.50
C SER A 96 11.62 0.07 23.65
N GLY A 97 11.82 -1.20 23.27
CA GLY A 97 13.13 -1.78 22.98
C GLY A 97 13.76 -2.65 24.08
N GLY A 98 14.11 -3.88 23.72
CA GLY A 98 15.00 -4.74 24.51
C GLY A 98 14.65 -6.24 24.47
N CYS A 99 15.68 -7.07 24.56
CA CYS A 99 15.52 -8.51 24.79
C CYS A 99 15.15 -8.81 26.24
N VAL A 100 14.24 -9.77 26.44
CA VAL A 100 13.91 -10.26 27.80
C VAL A 100 15.04 -11.13 28.36
N ALA A 101 14.87 -11.70 29.56
CA ALA A 101 15.85 -12.61 30.14
C ALA A 101 16.24 -13.74 29.17
N ALA A 102 17.55 -14.01 29.07
CA ALA A 102 18.08 -15.01 28.16
C ALA A 102 17.56 -16.42 28.50
N TRP A 103 17.30 -17.23 27.47
CA TRP A 103 16.91 -18.62 27.62
C TRP A 103 18.00 -19.45 28.30
N THR A 104 17.58 -20.47 29.05
CA THR A 104 18.49 -21.42 29.70
C THR A 104 17.85 -22.81 29.72
N ALA A 105 18.59 -23.84 29.27
CA ALA A 105 18.10 -25.21 29.16
C ALA A 105 17.58 -25.82 30.49
N SER A 106 18.07 -25.35 31.63
CA SER A 106 17.64 -25.80 32.95
C SER A 106 16.33 -25.17 33.45
N THR A 107 15.85 -24.08 32.83
CA THR A 107 14.64 -23.38 33.25
C THR A 107 13.40 -23.95 32.57
N ALA A 108 12.35 -24.20 33.34
CA ALA A 108 11.05 -24.60 32.83
C ALA A 108 10.17 -23.37 32.54
N TYR A 109 9.65 -23.27 31.33
CA TYR A 109 8.80 -22.18 30.86
C TYR A 109 7.37 -22.71 30.68
N GLY A 110 6.40 -22.11 31.38
CA GLY A 110 4.98 -22.40 31.16
C GLY A 110 4.46 -21.76 29.87
N SER A 111 3.27 -22.18 29.41
CA SER A 111 2.60 -21.56 28.26
C SER A 111 2.50 -20.04 28.43
N GLY A 112 2.92 -19.30 27.41
CA GLY A 112 3.00 -17.83 27.42
C GLY A 112 4.26 -17.25 28.07
N GLY A 113 5.12 -18.06 28.70
CA GLY A 113 6.44 -17.62 29.18
C GLY A 113 7.33 -17.16 28.03
N ILE A 114 8.16 -16.14 28.27
CA ILE A 114 9.02 -15.52 27.25
C ILE A 114 10.49 -15.61 27.68
N ALA A 115 11.36 -15.96 26.75
CA ALA A 115 12.81 -15.93 26.88
C ALA A 115 13.45 -15.32 25.64
N SER A 116 14.70 -14.85 25.72
CA SER A 116 15.44 -14.35 24.55
C SER A 116 16.63 -15.24 24.18
N GLU A 117 16.91 -15.35 22.89
CA GLU A 117 18.11 -16.02 22.37
C GLU A 117 18.52 -15.39 21.04
N ASN A 118 19.82 -15.24 20.80
CA ASN A 118 20.39 -14.68 19.56
C ASN A 118 19.78 -13.33 19.09
N GLY A 119 19.27 -12.50 20.01
CA GLY A 119 18.65 -11.21 19.69
C GLY A 119 17.19 -11.30 19.23
N VAL A 120 16.52 -12.42 19.48
CA VAL A 120 15.09 -12.66 19.23
C VAL A 120 14.39 -13.04 20.54
N ASN A 121 13.18 -12.52 20.77
CA ASN A 121 12.33 -12.97 21.87
C ASN A 121 11.48 -14.16 21.40
N TYR A 122 11.28 -15.18 22.24
CA TYR A 122 10.49 -16.37 21.94
C TYR A 122 9.46 -16.62 23.05
N LYS A 123 8.25 -17.00 22.65
CA LYS A 123 7.14 -17.32 23.54
C LYS A 123 6.87 -18.83 23.53
N ALA A 124 6.78 -19.43 24.70
CA ALA A 124 6.47 -20.84 24.87
C ALA A 124 4.99 -21.10 24.54
N ASN A 125 4.71 -22.02 23.63
CA ASN A 125 3.35 -22.38 23.22
C ASN A 125 2.65 -23.23 24.29
N TRP A 126 3.39 -24.13 24.93
CA TRP A 126 2.98 -24.93 26.09
C TRP A 126 4.15 -25.04 27.07
N TRP A 127 4.02 -25.88 28.09
CA TRP A 127 5.13 -26.12 29.03
C TRP A 127 6.33 -26.75 28.31
N THR A 128 7.52 -26.17 28.45
CA THR A 128 8.78 -26.67 27.86
C THR A 128 9.96 -26.44 28.81
N GLN A 129 10.94 -27.34 28.77
CA GLN A 129 12.21 -27.25 29.48
C GLN A 129 13.27 -27.98 28.66
N GLY A 130 14.39 -27.31 28.37
CA GLY A 130 15.51 -27.89 27.60
C GLY A 130 15.37 -27.80 26.07
N ASP A 131 14.17 -27.54 25.52
CA ASP A 131 14.01 -27.26 24.09
C ASP A 131 14.58 -25.86 23.77
N ASP A 132 15.65 -25.84 22.96
CA ASP A 132 16.35 -24.64 22.50
C ASP A 132 15.46 -23.81 21.55
N PRO A 133 15.10 -22.55 21.88
CA PRO A 133 14.16 -21.77 21.08
C PRO A 133 14.72 -21.33 19.73
N ALA A 134 16.04 -21.17 19.57
CA ALA A 134 16.63 -20.89 18.25
C ALA A 134 16.41 -22.03 17.25
N SER A 135 16.30 -23.28 17.71
CA SER A 135 16.18 -24.48 16.87
C SER A 135 14.82 -25.21 16.93
N HIS A 136 14.02 -25.00 17.98
CA HIS A 136 12.72 -25.66 18.20
C HIS A 136 11.56 -24.65 18.22
N ASN A 137 11.52 -23.76 17.22
CA ASN A 137 10.45 -22.78 17.06
C ASN A 137 9.71 -22.92 15.72
N GLY A 138 8.47 -22.42 15.69
CA GLY A 138 7.66 -22.34 14.48
C GLY A 138 6.41 -21.48 14.69
N ALA A 139 5.60 -21.33 13.63
CA ALA A 139 4.32 -20.65 13.74
C ALA A 139 3.35 -21.43 14.65
N VAL A 140 2.38 -20.74 15.26
CA VAL A 140 1.37 -21.36 16.13
C VAL A 140 0.63 -22.45 15.33
N GLY A 141 0.61 -23.67 15.87
CA GLY A 141 0.02 -24.85 15.21
C GLY A 141 1.01 -25.76 14.47
N THR A 142 2.30 -25.41 14.35
CA THR A 142 3.32 -26.26 13.69
C THR A 142 3.87 -27.40 14.56
N GLY A 143 3.40 -27.54 15.80
CA GLY A 143 3.90 -28.57 16.75
C GLY A 143 5.22 -28.23 17.44
N GLN A 144 5.77 -27.03 17.25
CA GLN A 144 7.00 -26.56 17.90
C GLN A 144 6.75 -25.92 19.27
N PRO A 145 7.58 -26.19 20.30
CA PRO A 145 7.38 -25.67 21.66
C PRO A 145 7.49 -24.15 21.76
N TRP A 146 8.21 -23.50 20.85
CA TRP A 146 8.40 -22.05 20.82
C TRP A 146 7.78 -21.39 19.59
N THR A 147 7.39 -20.13 19.71
CA THR A 147 7.08 -19.23 18.59
C THR A 147 7.88 -17.94 18.73
N SER A 148 8.58 -17.55 17.67
CA SER A 148 9.32 -16.28 17.60
C SER A 148 8.37 -15.10 17.79
N GLN A 149 8.80 -14.10 18.55
CA GLN A 149 8.12 -12.83 18.79
C GLN A 149 8.87 -11.65 18.14
N GLY A 150 9.77 -11.94 17.19
CA GLY A 150 10.55 -10.94 16.48
C GLY A 150 11.87 -10.55 17.15
N ALA A 151 12.64 -9.73 16.43
CA ALA A 151 13.94 -9.26 16.87
C ALA A 151 13.79 -8.26 18.02
N CYS A 152 14.60 -8.44 19.06
CA CYS A 152 14.59 -7.61 20.27
C CYS A 152 15.84 -6.73 20.42
N ASN A 153 16.71 -6.76 19.41
CA ASN A 153 18.03 -6.12 19.36
C ASN A 153 18.00 -4.62 18.97
N GLY A 154 17.06 -3.84 19.51
CA GLY A 154 17.14 -2.38 19.58
C GLY A 154 17.03 -1.58 18.27
N THR A 155 16.93 -2.21 17.10
CA THR A 155 16.60 -1.56 15.83
C THR A 155 15.25 -2.06 15.34
N ASP A 156 14.20 -1.31 15.72
CA ASP A 156 12.78 -1.58 15.49
C ASP A 156 12.43 -2.04 14.05
N PRO A 157 11.98 -3.30 13.88
CA PRO A 157 11.31 -3.80 12.69
C PRO A 157 9.85 -4.17 13.06
N GLY A 158 8.90 -3.30 12.69
CA GLY A 158 7.54 -3.29 13.22
C GLY A 158 6.74 -4.62 13.22
N ASP A 159 5.85 -4.73 14.21
CA ASP A 159 4.91 -5.84 14.43
C ASP A 159 3.92 -5.99 13.25
N PRO A 160 3.68 -7.19 12.69
CA PRO A 160 2.71 -7.41 11.62
C PRO A 160 1.22 -7.29 12.01
N GLY A 161 0.88 -7.13 13.30
CA GLY A 161 -0.49 -7.21 13.81
C GLY A 161 -1.20 -5.89 14.15
N ASP A 162 -0.46 -4.79 14.29
CA ASP A 162 -0.99 -3.46 14.61
C ASP A 162 -0.83 -2.54 13.38
N PRO A 163 -1.85 -1.78 12.96
CA PRO A 163 -1.63 -0.59 12.13
C PRO A 163 -0.98 0.49 13.00
N GLY A 164 0.27 0.22 13.42
CA GLY A 164 1.12 1.19 14.09
C GLY A 164 1.16 2.46 13.26
N ASN A 165 1.32 3.61 13.93
CA ASN A 165 1.34 4.93 13.29
C ASN A 165 2.12 4.82 11.98
N PRO A 166 1.49 5.13 10.82
CA PRO A 166 2.16 4.96 9.54
C PRO A 166 3.50 5.70 9.62
N PRO A 167 4.58 5.16 9.01
CA PRO A 167 5.81 5.92 8.88
C PRO A 167 5.45 7.31 8.39
N THR A 168 6.13 8.35 8.89
CA THR A 168 5.87 9.73 8.45
C THR A 168 6.36 9.87 7.01
N ASN A 169 5.57 9.31 6.09
CA ASN A 169 5.81 9.31 4.66
C ASN A 169 5.90 10.77 4.22
N PRO A 170 6.73 11.08 3.21
CA PRO A 170 6.83 12.43 2.70
C PRO A 170 5.42 12.92 2.33
N PRO A 171 5.04 14.17 2.62
CA PRO A 171 3.75 14.68 2.21
C PRO A 171 3.57 14.49 0.70
N ALA A 172 2.41 14.02 0.24
CA ALA A 172 2.04 13.94 -1.19
C ALA A 172 2.01 15.31 -1.92
N GLN A 173 2.48 16.39 -1.28
CA GLN A 173 2.45 17.75 -1.79
C GLN A 173 3.76 18.12 -2.48
N GLY A 174 3.64 18.79 -3.63
CA GLY A 174 4.77 19.23 -4.44
C GLY A 174 4.83 18.49 -5.78
N PHE A 175 5.65 19.03 -6.68
CA PHE A 175 5.88 18.47 -7.99
C PHE A 175 6.76 17.21 -7.89
N LEU A 176 6.20 16.04 -8.19
CA LEU A 176 6.97 14.80 -8.24
C LEU A 176 7.61 14.62 -9.61
N PHE A 177 8.94 14.46 -9.65
CA PHE A 177 9.64 13.91 -10.80
C PHE A 177 10.29 12.58 -10.43
N SER A 178 9.79 11.51 -11.04
CA SER A 178 10.29 10.15 -10.88
C SER A 178 10.16 9.39 -12.20
N PRO A 179 11.25 9.10 -12.92
CA PRO A 179 11.16 8.28 -14.13
C PRO A 179 10.77 6.84 -13.76
N TYR A 180 10.03 6.19 -14.66
CA TYR A 180 9.66 4.80 -14.48
C TYR A 180 10.89 3.91 -14.67
N LYS A 181 11.09 2.99 -13.73
CA LYS A 181 12.09 1.93 -13.81
C LYS A 181 11.33 0.62 -13.95
N ASP A 182 11.28 0.07 -15.16
CA ASP A 182 10.93 -1.33 -15.37
C ASP A 182 11.95 -2.18 -14.60
N VAL A 183 11.52 -2.79 -13.50
CA VAL A 183 12.42 -3.48 -12.57
C VAL A 183 13.00 -4.75 -13.19
N THR A 184 12.31 -5.35 -14.17
CA THR A 184 12.71 -6.62 -14.81
C THR A 184 13.84 -6.40 -15.82
N ILE A 185 13.86 -5.22 -16.47
CA ILE A 185 14.92 -4.82 -17.39
C ILE A 185 16.24 -4.69 -16.63
N ASN A 186 17.29 -5.36 -17.13
CA ASN A 186 18.64 -5.41 -16.55
C ASN A 186 18.76 -6.02 -15.12
N LEU A 187 17.68 -6.51 -14.50
CA LEU A 187 17.66 -7.06 -13.14
C LEU A 187 18.79 -8.07 -12.86
N ASP A 188 19.28 -8.11 -11.62
CA ASP A 188 20.04 -9.26 -11.14
C ASP A 188 19.12 -10.37 -10.62
N TRP A 189 18.74 -11.30 -11.51
CA TRP A 189 17.88 -12.45 -11.20
C TRP A 189 18.43 -13.47 -10.19
N ASN A 190 19.67 -13.30 -9.70
CA ASN A 190 20.21 -14.14 -8.61
C ASN A 190 20.03 -13.49 -7.23
N THR A 191 19.71 -12.19 -7.19
CA THR A 191 19.68 -11.38 -5.96
C THR A 191 18.45 -10.46 -5.86
N ASP A 192 17.59 -10.49 -6.87
CA ASP A 192 16.42 -9.62 -7.10
C ASP A 192 16.74 -8.11 -7.06
N VAL A 193 18.02 -7.72 -7.19
CA VAL A 193 18.45 -6.31 -7.11
C VAL A 193 18.22 -5.61 -8.45
N MET A 194 17.52 -4.47 -8.41
CA MET A 194 17.35 -3.57 -9.55
C MET A 194 18.69 -3.01 -10.04
N ARG A 195 18.93 -3.19 -11.33
CA ARG A 195 20.06 -2.61 -12.07
C ARG A 195 19.58 -1.90 -13.32
N THR A 196 20.50 -1.16 -13.94
CA THR A 196 20.30 -0.53 -15.24
C THR A 196 21.60 -0.55 -16.04
N ALA A 197 21.48 -0.69 -17.36
CA ALA A 197 22.62 -0.66 -18.29
C ALA A 197 22.71 0.68 -19.05
N VAL A 198 21.99 1.72 -18.61
CA VAL A 198 21.91 3.04 -19.28
C VAL A 198 23.29 3.67 -19.54
N THR A 199 24.28 3.40 -18.68
CA THR A 199 25.68 3.85 -18.80
C THR A 199 26.59 2.89 -19.60
N GLY A 200 26.03 1.89 -20.28
CA GLY A 200 26.73 0.94 -21.16
C GLY A 200 27.06 -0.42 -20.54
N THR A 201 26.96 -0.58 -19.22
CA THR A 201 27.15 -1.85 -18.49
C THR A 201 26.16 -1.91 -17.33
N PRO A 202 25.54 -3.06 -17.01
CA PRO A 202 24.61 -3.19 -15.88
C PRO A 202 25.27 -2.83 -14.53
N ILE A 203 24.74 -1.80 -13.86
CA ILE A 203 25.10 -1.38 -12.51
C ILE A 203 23.86 -1.28 -11.62
N PRO A 204 23.96 -1.42 -10.28
CA PRO A 204 22.82 -1.18 -9.38
C PRO A 204 22.21 0.21 -9.60
N VAL A 205 20.90 0.34 -9.42
CA VAL A 205 20.23 1.65 -9.52
C VAL A 205 20.61 2.55 -8.34
N VAL A 206 20.68 1.97 -7.13
CA VAL A 206 21.05 2.64 -5.86
C VAL A 206 22.09 1.85 -5.05
N GLY A 207 22.76 2.52 -4.10
CA GLY A 207 23.86 1.97 -3.29
C GLY A 207 25.25 2.45 -3.75
N SER A 208 26.32 1.87 -3.21
CA SER A 208 27.69 2.23 -3.60
C SER A 208 28.01 1.77 -5.03
N GLY A 209 28.62 2.64 -5.85
CA GLY A 209 28.93 2.36 -7.26
C GLY A 209 27.70 2.26 -8.18
N SER A 210 26.54 2.69 -7.69
CA SER A 210 25.26 2.70 -8.42
C SER A 210 25.10 3.88 -9.37
N LEU A 211 24.11 3.80 -10.27
CA LEU A 211 23.70 4.89 -11.14
C LEU A 211 23.50 6.22 -10.37
N VAL A 212 22.68 6.19 -9.32
CA VAL A 212 22.40 7.39 -8.51
C VAL A 212 23.67 7.90 -7.85
N SER A 213 24.45 7.04 -7.19
CA SER A 213 25.65 7.48 -6.46
C SER A 213 26.78 8.05 -7.32
N THR A 214 26.82 7.71 -8.61
CA THR A 214 27.96 8.03 -9.51
C THR A 214 27.62 9.01 -10.62
N THR A 215 26.36 9.03 -11.08
CA THR A 215 26.00 9.66 -12.36
C THR A 215 24.83 10.64 -12.27
N VAL A 216 23.82 10.35 -11.42
CA VAL A 216 22.64 11.21 -11.19
C VAL A 216 22.26 11.28 -9.70
N PRO A 217 23.13 11.85 -8.84
CA PRO A 217 22.90 11.91 -7.39
C PRO A 217 21.72 12.81 -6.99
N ASN A 218 21.30 13.69 -7.89
CA ASN A 218 20.16 14.58 -7.75
C ASN A 218 18.82 13.98 -8.23
N LEU A 219 18.77 12.70 -8.64
CA LEU A 219 17.55 12.07 -9.20
C LEU A 219 16.36 12.08 -8.24
N GLY A 220 16.60 11.92 -6.93
CA GLY A 220 15.63 12.15 -5.84
C GLY A 220 14.48 11.14 -5.73
N ALA A 221 13.87 10.69 -6.83
CA ALA A 221 12.78 9.72 -6.81
C ALA A 221 12.75 8.77 -8.03
N LEU A 222 12.11 7.61 -7.88
CA LEU A 222 11.88 6.60 -8.92
C LEU A 222 10.46 6.01 -8.84
N THR A 223 9.84 5.73 -9.99
CA THR A 223 8.61 4.93 -10.03
C THR A 223 8.98 3.48 -10.37
N LEU A 224 8.74 2.55 -9.44
CA LEU A 224 9.11 1.14 -9.60
C LEU A 224 7.99 0.41 -10.35
N ALA A 225 8.29 -0.14 -11.52
CA ALA A 225 7.31 -0.68 -12.46
C ALA A 225 7.63 -2.15 -12.84
N PHE A 226 6.73 -3.13 -12.76
CA PHE A 226 5.38 -3.09 -12.20
C PHE A 226 5.13 -4.31 -11.31
N ALA A 227 4.40 -4.10 -10.21
CA ALA A 227 3.75 -5.18 -9.47
C ALA A 227 2.43 -5.56 -10.19
N SER A 228 2.22 -6.85 -10.47
CA SER A 228 1.01 -7.35 -11.12
C SER A 228 0.37 -8.51 -10.34
N GLY A 229 -0.88 -8.85 -10.68
CA GLY A 229 -1.70 -9.80 -9.92
C GLY A 229 -2.51 -9.14 -8.79
N GLU A 230 -2.81 -9.90 -7.75
CA GLU A 230 -3.69 -9.47 -6.65
C GLU A 230 -2.92 -8.90 -5.46
N CYS A 231 -3.32 -7.72 -4.98
CA CYS A 231 -2.73 -7.01 -3.86
C CYS A 231 -2.53 -7.89 -2.60
N GLY A 232 -1.34 -7.84 -2.01
CA GLY A 232 -0.96 -8.67 -0.87
C GLY A 232 -0.27 -9.97 -1.29
N SER A 233 -0.47 -10.42 -2.54
CA SER A 233 0.13 -11.62 -3.16
C SER A 233 0.77 -11.34 -4.53
N GLU A 234 1.07 -10.07 -4.82
CA GLU A 234 1.51 -9.61 -6.13
C GLU A 234 2.91 -10.13 -6.54
N SER A 235 3.24 -9.97 -7.82
CA SER A 235 4.53 -10.40 -8.38
C SER A 235 5.18 -9.33 -9.25
N TRP A 236 6.51 -9.29 -9.22
CA TRP A 236 7.34 -8.43 -10.05
C TRP A 236 8.00 -9.30 -11.14
N GLY A 237 7.35 -9.43 -12.30
CA GLY A 237 7.89 -10.23 -13.42
C GLY A 237 8.19 -11.70 -13.09
N GLY A 238 7.43 -12.31 -12.18
CA GLY A 238 7.64 -13.67 -11.68
C GLY A 238 8.38 -13.76 -10.34
N ILE A 239 8.92 -12.66 -9.82
CA ILE A 239 9.54 -12.59 -8.49
C ILE A 239 8.44 -12.44 -7.43
N PRO A 240 8.50 -13.17 -6.31
CA PRO A 240 7.61 -12.95 -5.18
C PRO A 240 7.78 -11.54 -4.60
N ALA A 241 6.68 -10.83 -4.32
CA ALA A 241 6.70 -9.48 -3.76
C ALA A 241 7.64 -9.30 -2.56
N ALA A 242 7.65 -10.26 -1.62
CA ALA A 242 8.51 -10.20 -0.43
C ALA A 242 10.01 -10.25 -0.75
N SER A 243 10.42 -11.03 -1.76
CA SER A 243 11.81 -11.11 -2.20
C SER A 243 12.25 -9.81 -2.85
N PHE A 244 11.45 -9.28 -3.78
CA PHE A 244 11.72 -7.99 -4.43
C PHE A 244 11.81 -6.84 -3.42
N ALA A 245 10.87 -6.78 -2.46
CA ALA A 245 10.87 -5.76 -1.43
C ALA A 245 12.14 -5.83 -0.56
N SER A 246 12.49 -7.03 -0.09
CA SER A 246 13.68 -7.28 0.75
C SER A 246 14.99 -6.93 0.03
N ALA A 247 15.07 -7.18 -1.29
CA ALA A 247 16.26 -6.89 -2.08
C ALA A 247 16.48 -5.38 -2.33
N ASN A 248 15.40 -4.57 -2.38
CA ASN A 248 15.45 -3.22 -2.94
C ASN A 248 15.02 -2.07 -2.02
N ILE A 249 13.98 -2.23 -1.19
CA ILE A 249 13.36 -1.09 -0.47
C ILE A 249 14.36 -0.45 0.49
N GLN A 250 15.04 -1.24 1.31
CA GLN A 250 16.04 -0.69 2.24
C GLN A 250 17.25 -0.07 1.51
N ARG A 251 17.53 -0.44 0.25
CA ARG A 251 18.58 0.20 -0.57
C ARG A 251 18.18 1.59 -1.04
N LEU A 252 16.90 1.79 -1.41
CA LEU A 252 16.34 3.10 -1.76
C LEU A 252 16.38 4.03 -0.54
N VAL A 253 15.88 3.54 0.61
CA VAL A 253 15.93 4.24 1.91
C VAL A 253 17.37 4.64 2.28
N SER A 254 18.32 3.70 2.20
CA SER A 254 19.73 3.96 2.53
C SER A 254 20.44 4.89 1.56
N ALA A 255 19.93 5.03 0.33
CA ALA A 255 20.43 5.96 -0.67
C ALA A 255 19.75 7.34 -0.65
N GLY A 256 18.74 7.54 0.22
CA GLY A 256 17.94 8.77 0.25
C GLY A 256 17.05 8.97 -0.98
N VAL A 257 16.69 7.90 -1.68
CA VAL A 257 15.90 7.95 -2.92
C VAL A 257 14.45 7.60 -2.60
N SER A 258 13.56 8.56 -2.80
CA SER A 258 12.12 8.37 -2.71
C SER A 258 11.59 7.43 -3.79
N TYR A 259 10.46 6.79 -3.56
CA TYR A 259 9.87 5.91 -4.58
C TYR A 259 8.35 5.88 -4.57
N VAL A 260 7.81 5.57 -5.74
CA VAL A 260 6.40 5.20 -5.97
C VAL A 260 6.39 3.73 -6.37
N VAL A 261 5.48 2.95 -5.80
CA VAL A 261 5.23 1.57 -6.26
C VAL A 261 4.15 1.62 -7.33
N SER A 262 4.52 1.38 -8.59
CA SER A 262 3.57 1.28 -9.70
C SER A 262 3.14 -0.16 -9.93
N THR A 263 1.89 -0.32 -10.34
CA THR A 263 1.19 -1.58 -10.45
C THR A 263 0.47 -1.70 -11.79
N GLY A 264 0.41 -2.90 -12.36
CA GLY A 264 -0.23 -3.14 -13.64
C GLY A 264 0.72 -2.97 -14.83
N GLY A 265 0.41 -2.03 -15.71
CA GLY A 265 1.10 -1.78 -16.98
C GLY A 265 0.76 -2.78 -18.10
N GLN A 266 1.24 -2.52 -19.31
CA GLN A 266 0.87 -3.22 -20.55
C GLN A 266 1.06 -4.75 -20.47
N ALA A 267 2.05 -5.20 -19.69
CA ALA A 267 2.40 -6.61 -19.54
C ALA A 267 1.53 -7.40 -18.54
N GLY A 268 0.65 -6.75 -17.76
CA GLY A 268 -0.26 -7.46 -16.86
C GLY A 268 -1.14 -6.57 -16.01
N SER A 269 -2.33 -7.03 -15.64
CA SER A 269 -3.24 -6.26 -14.78
C SER A 269 -2.87 -6.40 -13.29
N PHE A 270 -3.15 -5.34 -12.51
CA PHE A 270 -3.20 -5.41 -11.05
C PHE A 270 -4.64 -5.32 -10.55
N THR A 271 -4.97 -6.11 -9.54
CA THR A 271 -6.30 -6.13 -8.90
C THR A 271 -6.18 -6.04 -7.39
N CYS A 272 -7.23 -5.52 -6.75
CA CYS A 272 -7.31 -5.53 -5.30
C CYS A 272 -8.75 -5.68 -4.84
N SER A 273 -9.07 -6.86 -4.31
CA SER A 273 -10.42 -7.28 -3.92
C SER A 273 -10.75 -7.03 -2.46
N THR A 274 -9.74 -6.96 -1.57
CA THR A 274 -9.95 -6.85 -0.12
C THR A 274 -9.11 -5.75 0.55
N PRO A 275 -9.65 -5.10 1.61
CA PRO A 275 -8.88 -4.17 2.44
C PRO A 275 -7.63 -4.80 3.05
N SER A 276 -7.72 -6.07 3.46
CA SER A 276 -6.58 -6.84 3.99
C SER A 276 -5.46 -7.04 2.97
N GLY A 277 -5.78 -7.32 1.70
CA GLY A 277 -4.80 -7.42 0.63
C GLY A 277 -4.11 -6.07 0.37
N MET A 278 -4.87 -4.97 0.39
CA MET A 278 -4.32 -3.62 0.27
C MET A 278 -3.42 -3.25 1.45
N ALA A 279 -3.81 -3.56 2.69
CA ALA A 279 -2.99 -3.32 3.87
C ALA A 279 -1.66 -4.09 3.81
N GLN A 280 -1.69 -5.37 3.39
CA GLN A 280 -0.50 -6.19 3.19
C GLN A 280 0.39 -5.70 2.05
N PHE A 281 -0.20 -5.24 0.95
CA PHE A 281 0.52 -4.60 -0.16
C PHE A 281 1.28 -3.37 0.33
N LEU A 282 0.62 -2.47 1.05
CA LEU A 282 1.22 -1.22 1.53
C LEU A 282 2.31 -1.48 2.58
N SER A 283 2.05 -2.34 3.58
CA SER A 283 3.01 -2.61 4.65
C SER A 283 4.33 -3.19 4.15
N ARG A 284 4.30 -3.98 3.07
CA ARG A 284 5.47 -4.57 2.42
C ARG A 284 6.44 -3.55 1.82
N TYR A 285 5.93 -2.41 1.36
CA TYR A 285 6.73 -1.35 0.74
C TYR A 285 6.78 -0.08 1.60
N ALA A 286 6.21 -0.09 2.81
CA ALA A 286 6.16 1.07 3.69
C ALA A 286 7.57 1.47 4.16
N SER A 287 7.93 2.73 3.95
CA SER A 287 9.14 3.34 4.52
C SER A 287 9.01 4.86 4.50
N PRO A 288 9.87 5.62 5.22
CA PRO A 288 9.93 7.08 5.13
C PRO A 288 10.24 7.66 3.75
N TYR A 289 10.50 6.81 2.74
CA TYR A 289 10.77 7.18 1.35
C TYR A 289 9.68 6.71 0.37
N LEU A 290 8.65 5.99 0.83
CA LEU A 290 7.46 5.69 0.02
C LEU A 290 6.63 6.98 -0.12
N VAL A 291 6.56 7.53 -1.33
CA VAL A 291 5.79 8.74 -1.65
C VAL A 291 4.36 8.40 -2.07
N GLY A 292 4.15 7.24 -2.69
CA GLY A 292 2.83 6.86 -3.18
C GLY A 292 2.75 5.48 -3.80
N VAL A 293 1.52 5.15 -4.19
CA VAL A 293 1.19 4.02 -5.06
C VAL A 293 0.65 4.58 -6.36
N ASP A 294 1.04 3.96 -7.46
CA ASP A 294 0.54 4.24 -8.79
C ASP A 294 -0.20 3.01 -9.34
N PHE A 295 -1.41 3.23 -9.83
CA PHE A 295 -2.25 2.22 -10.46
C PHE A 295 -2.26 2.47 -11.96
N ASP A 296 -1.44 1.73 -12.70
CA ASP A 296 -1.36 1.79 -14.15
C ASP A 296 -2.40 0.84 -14.76
N ILE A 297 -3.47 1.42 -15.32
CA ILE A 297 -4.70 0.71 -15.71
C ILE A 297 -4.87 0.82 -17.23
N GLU A 298 -4.08 0.04 -17.95
CA GLU A 298 -4.11 -0.02 -19.41
C GLU A 298 -5.22 -0.92 -19.97
N GLY A 299 -5.64 -1.93 -19.20
CA GLY A 299 -6.71 -2.85 -19.57
C GLY A 299 -6.62 -4.22 -18.89
N GLY A 300 -7.53 -5.12 -19.26
CA GLY A 300 -7.64 -6.48 -18.72
C GLY A 300 -8.48 -6.60 -17.44
N GLN A 301 -8.58 -5.54 -16.61
CA GLN A 301 -9.53 -5.54 -15.50
C GLN A 301 -10.99 -5.38 -15.98
N THR A 302 -11.90 -6.10 -15.31
CA THR A 302 -13.35 -5.88 -15.41
C THR A 302 -13.79 -4.64 -14.63
N PRO A 303 -14.99 -4.08 -14.90
CA PRO A 303 -15.53 -2.95 -14.13
C PRO A 303 -15.60 -3.19 -12.61
N ALA A 304 -15.89 -4.44 -12.20
CA ALA A 304 -15.92 -4.82 -10.79
C ALA A 304 -14.51 -4.77 -10.16
N GLN A 305 -13.49 -5.22 -10.88
CA GLN A 305 -12.10 -5.16 -10.41
C GLN A 305 -11.59 -3.71 -10.32
N ILE A 306 -11.93 -2.84 -11.27
CA ILE A 306 -11.59 -1.40 -11.23
C ILE A 306 -12.27 -0.73 -10.02
N ASN A 307 -13.56 -0.96 -9.82
CA ASN A 307 -14.28 -0.41 -8.66
C ASN A 307 -13.71 -0.90 -7.32
N ASN A 308 -13.37 -2.19 -7.22
CA ASN A 308 -12.76 -2.75 -6.01
C ASN A 308 -11.35 -2.18 -5.76
N LEU A 309 -10.54 -2.02 -6.81
CA LEU A 309 -9.20 -1.43 -6.70
C LEU A 309 -9.28 0.01 -6.14
N ILE A 310 -10.19 0.83 -6.69
CA ILE A 310 -10.37 2.22 -6.28
C ILE A 310 -10.99 2.33 -4.88
N ALA A 311 -11.94 1.46 -4.53
CA ALA A 311 -12.47 1.39 -3.16
C ALA A 311 -11.37 1.00 -2.15
N ASN A 312 -10.48 0.09 -2.53
CA ASN A 312 -9.33 -0.27 -1.70
C ASN A 312 -8.24 0.83 -1.67
N ALA A 313 -8.09 1.66 -2.70
CA ALA A 313 -7.26 2.87 -2.64
C ALA A 313 -7.86 3.94 -1.69
N ALA A 314 -9.19 4.07 -1.63
CA ALA A 314 -9.85 4.91 -0.62
C ALA A 314 -9.65 4.39 0.81
N TYR A 315 -9.68 3.06 1.01
CA TYR A 315 -9.28 2.44 2.27
C TYR A 315 -7.78 2.65 2.58
N ALA A 316 -6.89 2.48 1.61
CA ALA A 316 -5.45 2.71 1.78
C ALA A 316 -5.13 4.11 2.32
N HIS A 317 -5.87 5.12 1.85
CA HIS A 317 -5.72 6.49 2.32
C HIS A 317 -6.07 6.66 3.81
N THR A 318 -6.98 5.87 4.39
CA THR A 318 -7.27 5.96 5.83
C THR A 318 -6.14 5.42 6.70
N LEU A 319 -5.35 4.48 6.17
CA LEU A 319 -4.14 3.94 6.81
C LEU A 319 -2.93 4.86 6.60
N TYR A 320 -2.79 5.44 5.41
CA TYR A 320 -1.63 6.24 5.00
C TYR A 320 -2.06 7.59 4.38
N PRO A 321 -2.54 8.55 5.18
CA PRO A 321 -3.13 9.80 4.67
C PRO A 321 -2.15 10.70 3.91
N ASN A 322 -0.84 10.54 4.16
CA ASN A 322 0.21 11.30 3.48
C ASN A 322 0.61 10.71 2.11
N LEU A 323 0.21 9.49 1.76
CA LEU A 323 0.58 8.89 0.47
C LEU A 323 -0.21 9.51 -0.69
N ARG A 324 0.49 9.63 -1.82
CA ARG A 324 -0.09 9.89 -3.14
C ARG A 324 -0.72 8.61 -3.69
N PHE A 325 -1.91 8.72 -4.26
CA PHE A 325 -2.54 7.66 -5.03
C PHE A 325 -2.70 8.14 -6.49
N SER A 326 -1.77 7.72 -7.34
CA SER A 326 -1.78 8.00 -8.78
C SER A 326 -2.60 6.95 -9.52
N PHE A 327 -3.27 7.36 -10.59
CA PHE A 327 -3.90 6.48 -11.56
C PHE A 327 -3.33 6.81 -12.94
N THR A 328 -2.45 5.94 -13.46
CA THR A 328 -1.83 6.07 -14.78
C THR A 328 -2.74 5.50 -15.85
N LEU A 329 -3.05 6.31 -16.86
CA LEU A 329 -4.10 6.05 -17.85
C LEU A 329 -3.67 6.44 -19.27
N ALA A 330 -4.03 5.60 -20.24
CA ALA A 330 -3.90 5.89 -21.66
C ALA A 330 -4.85 7.04 -22.09
N THR A 331 -4.32 7.99 -22.86
CA THR A 331 -5.05 9.18 -23.32
C THR A 331 -4.76 9.52 -24.76
N LEU A 332 -5.72 10.17 -25.39
CA LEU A 332 -5.52 10.98 -26.59
C LEU A 332 -5.30 12.45 -26.25
N ALA A 333 -4.91 13.22 -27.25
CA ALA A 333 -4.59 14.64 -27.20
C ALA A 333 -5.31 15.40 -28.33
N ALA A 334 -6.60 15.11 -28.55
CA ALA A 334 -7.38 15.69 -29.65
C ALA A 334 -7.38 17.23 -29.60
N SER A 335 -6.99 17.85 -30.70
CA SER A 335 -6.85 19.30 -30.89
C SER A 335 -7.85 19.87 -31.91
N ASP A 336 -8.85 19.09 -32.31
CA ASP A 336 -9.93 19.47 -33.24
C ASP A 336 -11.15 20.13 -32.56
N GLY A 337 -11.11 20.27 -31.23
CA GLY A 337 -12.21 20.78 -30.41
C GLY A 337 -13.21 19.71 -29.95
N SER A 338 -12.98 18.42 -30.23
CA SER A 338 -13.76 17.31 -29.68
C SER A 338 -13.46 17.02 -28.20
N TYR A 339 -12.30 17.46 -27.71
CA TYR A 339 -11.72 17.10 -26.40
C TYR A 339 -11.53 15.58 -26.19
N GLY A 340 -11.36 14.82 -27.27
CA GLY A 340 -10.93 13.42 -27.22
C GLY A 340 -9.68 13.23 -26.35
N GLY A 341 -9.81 12.38 -25.33
CA GLY A 341 -8.80 12.17 -24.29
C GLY A 341 -8.77 10.72 -23.84
N LEU A 342 -9.11 10.46 -22.58
CA LEU A 342 -9.14 9.10 -22.02
C LEU A 342 -10.00 8.14 -22.83
N ASN A 343 -9.54 6.89 -22.95
CA ASN A 343 -10.31 5.79 -23.51
C ASN A 343 -11.43 5.33 -22.54
N GLY A 344 -12.23 4.33 -22.93
CA GLY A 344 -13.33 3.82 -22.10
C GLY A 344 -12.93 3.20 -20.75
N VAL A 345 -11.69 2.73 -20.61
CA VAL A 345 -11.14 2.28 -19.32
C VAL A 345 -10.79 3.48 -18.46
N GLY A 346 -10.12 4.50 -19.04
CA GLY A 346 -9.78 5.73 -18.33
C GLY A 346 -10.99 6.54 -17.87
N ASP A 347 -12.05 6.66 -18.69
CA ASP A 347 -13.33 7.27 -18.28
C ASP A 347 -13.92 6.55 -17.05
N MET A 348 -13.90 5.22 -17.05
CA MET A 348 -14.39 4.39 -15.95
C MET A 348 -13.58 4.62 -14.67
N VAL A 349 -12.25 4.63 -14.76
CA VAL A 349 -11.35 4.90 -13.62
C VAL A 349 -11.61 6.29 -13.06
N VAL A 350 -11.62 7.34 -13.88
CA VAL A 350 -11.83 8.72 -13.41
C VAL A 350 -13.21 8.89 -12.77
N ARG A 351 -14.28 8.29 -13.33
CA ARG A 351 -15.62 8.31 -12.71
C ARG A 351 -15.62 7.62 -11.35
N ALA A 352 -14.99 6.45 -11.24
CA ALA A 352 -14.93 5.70 -9.98
C ALA A 352 -14.06 6.41 -8.92
N VAL A 353 -12.90 6.99 -9.30
CA VAL A 353 -12.06 7.81 -8.39
C VAL A 353 -12.84 9.00 -7.85
N LYS A 354 -13.57 9.72 -8.72
CA LYS A 354 -14.42 10.84 -8.31
C LYS A 354 -15.59 10.39 -7.42
N ALA A 355 -16.16 9.22 -7.65
CA ALA A 355 -17.24 8.67 -6.83
C ALA A 355 -16.76 8.16 -5.45
N ALA A 356 -15.50 7.72 -5.34
CA ALA A 356 -14.91 7.20 -4.11
C ALA A 356 -14.51 8.28 -3.09
N ASN A 357 -14.58 9.58 -3.44
CA ASN A 357 -14.18 10.71 -2.59
C ASN A 357 -12.75 10.59 -2.01
N LEU A 358 -11.84 9.91 -2.73
CA LEU A 358 -10.42 9.83 -2.39
C LEU A 358 -9.84 11.26 -2.31
N PRO A 359 -9.31 11.73 -1.16
CA PRO A 359 -8.96 13.15 -1.03
C PRO A 359 -7.64 13.48 -1.73
N ASN A 360 -6.63 12.60 -1.62
CA ASN A 360 -5.28 12.76 -2.17
C ASN A 360 -5.07 11.80 -3.36
N TYR A 361 -5.66 12.12 -4.52
CA TYR A 361 -5.38 11.42 -5.78
C TYR A 361 -4.79 12.35 -6.83
N THR A 362 -4.15 11.72 -7.81
CA THR A 362 -3.69 12.32 -9.06
C THR A 362 -4.07 11.42 -10.24
N ILE A 363 -4.28 12.00 -11.42
CA ILE A 363 -4.43 11.27 -12.68
C ILE A 363 -3.17 11.51 -13.51
N ASN A 364 -2.44 10.45 -13.79
CA ASN A 364 -1.24 10.48 -14.60
C ASN A 364 -1.56 10.08 -16.04
N LEU A 365 -1.26 10.96 -16.97
CA LEU A 365 -1.57 10.76 -18.38
C LEU A 365 -0.37 10.17 -19.10
N MET A 366 -0.54 8.99 -19.68
CA MET A 366 0.40 8.44 -20.66
C MET A 366 0.28 9.22 -21.97
N VAL A 367 1.10 10.27 -22.10
CA VAL A 367 1.11 11.20 -23.23
C VAL A 367 2.05 10.69 -24.33
N MET A 368 1.73 9.48 -24.78
CA MET A 368 2.46 8.65 -25.74
C MET A 368 1.46 7.82 -26.57
N ASP A 369 1.91 7.32 -27.72
CA ASP A 369 1.21 6.38 -28.59
C ASP A 369 -0.22 6.78 -28.95
N PHE A 370 -0.38 8.06 -29.29
CA PHE A 370 -1.65 8.65 -29.74
C PHE A 370 -2.16 8.03 -31.05
N GLY A 371 -1.24 7.53 -31.89
CA GLY A 371 -1.54 6.83 -33.13
C GLY A 371 -1.24 7.66 -34.37
N SER A 372 -1.86 7.28 -35.51
CA SER A 372 -1.65 7.98 -36.77
C SER A 372 -2.03 9.46 -36.67
N ALA A 373 -1.04 10.34 -36.89
CA ALA A 373 -1.15 11.78 -36.66
C ALA A 373 -2.38 12.41 -37.32
N SER A 374 -3.33 12.85 -36.49
CA SER A 374 -4.51 13.60 -36.91
C SER A 374 -5.01 14.51 -35.77
N PRO A 375 -5.69 15.64 -36.06
CA PRO A 375 -6.22 16.52 -35.03
C PRO A 375 -7.22 15.86 -34.06
N GLY A 376 -7.78 14.70 -34.40
CA GLY A 376 -8.65 13.92 -33.51
C GLY A 376 -7.91 13.06 -32.47
N VAL A 377 -6.57 12.95 -32.56
CA VAL A 377 -5.76 12.16 -31.62
C VAL A 377 -4.58 12.93 -31.01
N CYS A 378 -4.03 13.93 -31.71
CA CYS A 378 -2.87 14.69 -31.24
C CYS A 378 -2.82 16.11 -31.86
N VAL A 379 -1.97 16.98 -31.30
CA VAL A 379 -1.66 18.29 -31.91
C VAL A 379 -0.74 18.05 -33.11
N VAL A 380 -1.25 18.24 -34.33
CA VAL A 380 -0.48 17.97 -35.55
C VAL A 380 0.39 19.17 -35.95
N SER A 381 1.68 18.91 -36.21
CA SER A 381 2.63 19.85 -36.80
C SER A 381 3.43 19.15 -37.90
N ASN A 382 3.56 19.78 -39.08
CA ASN A 382 4.28 19.22 -40.24
C ASN A 382 3.89 17.77 -40.65
N GLY A 383 2.64 17.36 -40.36
CA GLY A 383 2.14 16.01 -40.65
C GLY A 383 2.49 14.94 -39.62
N GLN A 384 3.07 15.32 -38.48
CA GLN A 384 3.36 14.44 -37.33
C GLN A 384 2.70 14.98 -36.06
N CYS A 385 2.60 14.16 -35.01
CA CYS A 385 2.21 14.66 -33.70
C CYS A 385 3.34 15.49 -33.10
N ASN A 386 3.06 16.73 -32.69
CA ASN A 386 3.95 17.52 -31.85
C ASN A 386 3.78 17.02 -30.41
N MET A 387 4.77 16.28 -29.90
CA MET A 387 4.60 15.53 -28.66
C MET A 387 4.45 16.42 -27.43
N GLY A 388 5.25 17.49 -27.31
CA GLY A 388 5.16 18.44 -26.20
C GLY A 388 3.83 19.21 -26.18
N GLN A 389 3.33 19.66 -27.33
CA GLN A 389 2.01 20.30 -27.42
C GLN A 389 0.87 19.30 -27.23
N SER A 390 1.02 18.05 -27.67
CA SER A 390 0.01 17.00 -27.46
C SER A 390 -0.09 16.62 -25.98
N ALA A 391 1.02 16.56 -25.25
CA ALA A 391 1.00 16.36 -23.81
C ALA A 391 0.23 17.47 -23.06
N ILE A 392 0.42 18.74 -23.47
CA ILE A 392 -0.35 19.88 -22.95
C ILE A 392 -1.84 19.75 -23.31
N GLN A 393 -2.16 19.41 -24.56
CA GLN A 393 -3.54 19.26 -25.02
C GLN A 393 -4.27 18.11 -24.31
N ALA A 394 -3.59 17.01 -23.99
CA ALA A 394 -4.14 15.91 -23.20
C ALA A 394 -4.54 16.36 -21.79
N ALA A 395 -3.70 17.17 -21.12
CA ALA A 395 -4.04 17.77 -19.83
C ALA A 395 -5.30 18.65 -19.95
N LEU A 396 -5.31 19.58 -20.92
CA LEU A 396 -6.45 20.47 -21.16
C LEU A 396 -7.76 19.70 -21.47
N ASN A 397 -7.67 18.59 -22.21
CA ASN A 397 -8.81 17.72 -22.50
C ASN A 397 -9.33 17.01 -21.24
N LEU A 398 -8.44 16.61 -20.32
CA LEU A 398 -8.81 16.05 -19.03
C LEU A 398 -9.46 17.10 -18.11
N GLU A 399 -8.88 18.30 -18.02
CA GLU A 399 -9.44 19.42 -17.26
C GLU A 399 -10.84 19.78 -17.76
N HIS A 400 -11.02 19.94 -19.07
CA HIS A 400 -12.31 20.24 -19.69
C HIS A 400 -13.36 19.13 -19.47
N THR A 401 -13.00 17.88 -19.75
CA THR A 401 -13.97 16.77 -19.81
C THR A 401 -14.39 16.29 -18.43
N TYR A 402 -13.47 16.32 -17.45
CA TYR A 402 -13.71 15.76 -16.11
C TYR A 402 -13.65 16.78 -14.98
N GLY A 403 -13.24 18.03 -15.23
CA GLY A 403 -13.10 19.04 -14.18
C GLY A 403 -12.03 18.68 -13.14
N ILE A 404 -11.04 17.88 -13.52
CA ILE A 404 -9.85 17.62 -12.70
C ILE A 404 -8.93 18.83 -12.87
N PRO A 405 -8.54 19.55 -11.80
CA PRO A 405 -7.64 20.69 -11.94
C PRO A 405 -6.21 20.24 -12.24
N ALA A 406 -5.42 21.04 -12.97
CA ALA A 406 -3.99 20.80 -13.24
C ALA A 406 -3.18 20.30 -12.03
N SER A 407 -3.43 20.82 -10.83
CA SER A 407 -2.80 20.41 -9.56
C SER A 407 -3.08 18.96 -9.10
N ARG A 408 -3.91 18.22 -9.84
CA ARG A 408 -4.17 16.77 -9.69
C ARG A 408 -3.78 15.97 -10.93
N ILE A 409 -3.03 16.55 -11.86
CA ILE A 409 -2.62 15.91 -13.12
C ILE A 409 -1.09 15.70 -13.11
N GLU A 410 -0.68 14.52 -13.57
CA GLU A 410 0.70 14.16 -13.89
C GLU A 410 0.82 13.85 -15.39
N LEU A 411 2.03 14.02 -15.96
CA LEU A 411 2.31 13.72 -17.37
C LEU A 411 3.47 12.73 -17.49
N THR A 412 3.22 11.61 -18.17
CA THR A 412 4.22 10.57 -18.47
C THR A 412 4.35 10.40 -19.98
N PRO A 413 5.28 11.10 -20.64
CA PRO A 413 5.70 10.78 -22.01
C PRO A 413 6.56 9.52 -22.06
N MET A 414 6.59 8.89 -23.22
CA MET A 414 7.63 7.92 -23.61
C MET A 414 8.76 8.71 -24.28
N ILE A 415 10.00 8.60 -23.79
CA ILE A 415 11.12 9.42 -24.31
C ILE A 415 11.65 8.90 -25.64
N GLY A 416 12.10 9.78 -26.54
CA GLY A 416 12.55 9.36 -27.86
C GLY A 416 11.44 8.75 -28.71
N MET A 417 11.73 7.69 -29.47
CA MET A 417 10.76 7.06 -30.36
C MET A 417 9.74 6.22 -29.58
N ASN A 418 8.45 6.46 -29.81
CA ASN A 418 7.35 5.67 -29.28
C ASN A 418 7.11 4.39 -30.11
N ASP A 419 6.18 3.53 -29.71
CA ASP A 419 5.80 2.35 -30.51
C ASP A 419 5.16 2.77 -31.84
N VAL A 420 4.42 3.89 -31.86
CA VAL A 420 4.07 4.65 -33.06
C VAL A 420 5.31 5.39 -33.57
N SER A 421 6.04 4.81 -34.54
CA SER A 421 7.35 5.32 -34.99
C SER A 421 7.37 6.72 -35.63
N SER A 422 6.21 7.31 -35.94
CA SER A 422 6.08 8.73 -36.33
C SER A 422 6.04 9.70 -35.15
N GLU A 423 5.88 9.20 -33.93
CA GLU A 423 5.94 9.94 -32.68
C GLU A 423 7.34 9.82 -32.07
N VAL A 424 7.99 10.97 -31.89
CA VAL A 424 9.32 11.05 -31.25
C VAL A 424 9.28 12.18 -30.24
N PHE A 425 9.27 11.84 -28.95
CA PHE A 425 9.38 12.82 -27.87
C PHE A 425 10.82 13.28 -27.73
N THR A 426 11.10 14.53 -28.10
CA THR A 426 12.44 15.11 -28.09
C THR A 426 12.79 15.77 -26.75
N VAL A 427 14.06 16.13 -26.57
CA VAL A 427 14.48 16.94 -25.41
C VAL A 427 13.85 18.34 -25.36
N THR A 428 13.37 18.85 -26.50
CA THR A 428 12.62 20.12 -26.58
C THR A 428 11.14 19.93 -26.19
N ASP A 429 10.61 18.72 -26.35
CA ASP A 429 9.29 18.37 -25.81
C ASP A 429 9.36 18.25 -24.28
N ALA A 430 10.50 17.79 -23.72
CA ALA A 430 10.75 17.83 -22.28
C ALA A 430 10.69 19.26 -21.71
N ASP A 431 11.40 20.22 -22.34
CA ASP A 431 11.30 21.65 -21.99
C ASP A 431 9.85 22.14 -21.95
N THR A 432 9.11 21.79 -23.01
CA THR A 432 7.73 22.24 -23.24
C THR A 432 6.80 21.69 -22.15
N VAL A 433 6.91 20.39 -21.84
CA VAL A 433 6.12 19.72 -20.82
C VAL A 433 6.45 20.24 -19.43
N ILE A 434 7.73 20.32 -19.05
CA ILE A 434 8.13 20.77 -17.71
C ILE A 434 7.82 22.25 -17.49
N SER A 435 8.07 23.11 -18.48
CA SER A 435 7.71 24.53 -18.39
C SER A 435 6.21 24.74 -18.18
N TYR A 436 5.36 24.00 -18.91
CA TYR A 436 3.92 24.04 -18.72
C TYR A 436 3.51 23.50 -17.34
N ALA A 437 4.04 22.33 -16.97
CA ALA A 437 3.62 21.63 -15.77
C ALA A 437 4.00 22.38 -14.48
N VAL A 438 5.19 23.00 -14.45
CA VAL A 438 5.58 23.92 -13.36
C VAL A 438 4.70 25.18 -13.37
N ALA A 439 4.44 25.78 -14.53
CA ALA A 439 3.65 27.02 -14.62
C ALA A 439 2.16 26.84 -14.22
N GLN A 440 1.57 25.67 -14.45
CA GLN A 440 0.20 25.35 -14.00
C GLN A 440 0.14 24.75 -12.59
N GLY A 441 1.28 24.56 -11.91
CA GLY A 441 1.32 23.93 -10.59
C GLY A 441 0.83 22.48 -10.60
N MET A 442 1.18 21.74 -11.66
CA MET A 442 0.80 20.33 -11.81
C MET A 442 1.43 19.44 -10.74
N ALA A 443 0.84 18.26 -10.53
CA ALA A 443 1.26 17.37 -9.46
C ALA A 443 2.62 16.69 -9.74
N GLY A 444 3.00 16.51 -11.01
CA GLY A 444 4.27 15.89 -11.35
C GLY A 444 4.45 15.63 -12.85
N ALA A 445 5.62 15.10 -13.20
CA ALA A 445 5.94 14.58 -14.52
C ALA A 445 6.92 13.41 -14.41
N HIS A 446 6.84 12.47 -15.32
CA HIS A 446 7.64 11.24 -15.32
C HIS A 446 8.13 10.98 -16.74
N PHE A 447 8.70 9.80 -16.98
CA PHE A 447 8.75 9.25 -18.33
C PHE A 447 8.89 7.73 -18.34
N TRP A 448 8.48 7.12 -19.43
CA TRP A 448 8.79 5.73 -19.79
C TRP A 448 10.03 5.70 -20.71
N SER A 449 11.19 5.18 -20.29
CA SER A 449 11.59 4.71 -18.95
C SER A 449 13.08 4.94 -18.75
N LEU A 450 13.59 4.76 -17.53
CA LEU A 450 14.99 5.00 -17.17
C LEU A 450 15.98 4.23 -18.05
N ASP A 451 15.72 2.95 -18.32
CA ASP A 451 16.59 2.12 -19.16
C ASP A 451 16.51 2.48 -20.65
N ARG A 452 15.47 3.21 -21.07
CA ARG A 452 15.38 3.78 -22.42
C ARG A 452 16.24 5.02 -22.59
N ASP A 453 16.73 5.66 -21.53
CA ASP A 453 17.48 6.94 -21.61
C ASP A 453 18.94 6.77 -22.03
N THR A 454 19.17 6.02 -23.10
CA THR A 454 20.49 5.80 -23.71
C THR A 454 20.35 5.55 -25.22
N PRO A 455 21.36 5.85 -26.06
CA PRO A 455 21.27 5.64 -27.50
C PRO A 455 21.25 4.16 -27.87
N CYS A 456 20.47 3.78 -28.88
CA CYS A 456 20.51 2.40 -29.40
C CYS A 456 21.82 2.14 -30.14
N GLN A 457 22.53 1.06 -29.80
CA GLN A 457 23.72 0.63 -30.54
C GLN A 457 23.34 0.30 -32.00
N GLY A 458 24.06 0.89 -32.95
CA GLY A 458 23.78 0.75 -34.39
C GLY A 458 22.59 1.58 -34.91
N GLY A 459 21.86 2.27 -34.02
CA GLY A 459 20.58 2.89 -34.33
C GLY A 459 19.43 1.87 -34.36
N SER A 460 18.20 2.34 -34.14
CA SER A 460 16.99 1.53 -34.25
C SER A 460 15.91 2.29 -35.03
N GLY A 461 15.15 1.58 -35.86
CA GLY A 461 13.99 2.10 -36.58
C GLY A 461 12.65 1.86 -35.88
N SER A 462 12.69 1.36 -34.63
CA SER A 462 11.52 1.08 -33.78
C SER A 462 11.82 1.46 -32.33
N ALA A 463 10.79 1.55 -31.51
CA ALA A 463 10.93 1.56 -30.04
C ALA A 463 11.77 0.38 -29.53
N SER A 464 12.31 0.55 -28.32
CA SER A 464 13.11 -0.43 -27.60
C SER A 464 12.90 -0.21 -26.09
N PRO A 465 12.89 -1.26 -25.25
CA PRO A 465 12.82 -1.14 -23.79
C PRO A 465 14.17 -0.76 -23.14
N ILE A 466 15.27 -0.77 -23.91
CA ILE A 466 16.65 -0.56 -23.40
C ILE A 466 17.41 0.59 -24.09
N CYS A 467 16.73 1.38 -24.94
CA CYS A 467 17.28 2.58 -25.55
C CYS A 467 16.18 3.46 -26.21
N ASN A 468 16.49 4.72 -26.49
CA ASN A 468 15.50 5.74 -26.92
C ASN A 468 15.26 5.80 -28.44
N SER A 469 16.05 5.08 -29.23
CA SER A 469 16.03 5.09 -30.70
C SER A 469 16.20 6.47 -31.37
N VAL A 470 16.76 7.46 -30.66
CA VAL A 470 17.06 8.81 -31.20
C VAL A 470 18.53 8.92 -31.57
N GLY A 471 18.80 9.15 -32.86
CA GLY A 471 20.14 9.40 -33.37
C GLY A 471 20.78 10.65 -32.78
N GLY A 472 22.06 10.56 -32.40
CA GLY A 472 22.81 11.68 -31.79
C GLY A 472 22.46 11.96 -30.33
N SER A 473 21.63 11.14 -29.69
CA SER A 473 21.38 11.23 -28.25
C SER A 473 22.60 10.78 -27.42
N SER A 474 22.53 10.92 -26.09
CA SER A 474 23.57 10.47 -25.16
C SER A 474 22.98 9.83 -23.89
N PRO A 475 23.77 9.04 -23.11
CA PRO A 475 23.29 8.45 -21.87
C PRO A 475 22.80 9.48 -20.84
N LEU A 476 21.59 9.22 -20.33
CA LEU A 476 20.85 10.02 -19.35
C LEU A 476 20.47 11.43 -19.84
N GLN A 477 20.33 11.61 -21.16
CA GLN A 477 20.05 12.93 -21.73
C GLN A 477 18.67 13.45 -21.31
N TYR A 478 17.64 12.59 -21.28
CA TYR A 478 16.30 13.00 -20.88
C TYR A 478 16.22 13.21 -19.36
N THR A 479 16.78 12.30 -18.56
CA THR A 479 16.90 12.41 -17.09
C THR A 479 17.55 13.74 -16.69
N LYS A 480 18.71 14.05 -17.29
CA LYS A 480 19.43 15.31 -17.02
C LYS A 480 18.64 16.52 -17.50
N ARG A 481 17.87 16.42 -18.59
CA ARG A 481 17.05 17.54 -19.06
C ARG A 481 15.87 17.83 -18.15
N PHE A 482 15.09 16.81 -17.79
CA PHE A 482 14.00 16.95 -16.82
C PHE A 482 14.51 17.52 -15.47
N LEU A 483 15.67 17.05 -14.97
CA LEU A 483 16.27 17.59 -13.75
C LEU A 483 16.70 19.07 -13.91
N HIS A 484 17.37 19.41 -15.01
CA HIS A 484 17.76 20.79 -15.34
C HIS A 484 16.56 21.74 -15.39
N ASP A 485 15.48 21.34 -16.08
CA ASP A 485 14.30 22.18 -16.27
C ASP A 485 13.48 22.33 -14.97
N LEU A 486 13.69 21.42 -14.00
CA LEU A 486 13.20 21.51 -12.62
C LEU A 486 14.18 22.23 -11.67
N GLY A 487 15.34 22.70 -12.15
CA GLY A 487 16.34 23.41 -11.36
C GLY A 487 17.13 22.54 -10.37
N ARG A 488 17.39 21.27 -10.70
CA ARG A 488 17.95 20.24 -9.81
C ARG A 488 19.31 19.70 -10.25
#